data_AF-A0A526S764-F1
#
_entry.id   AF-A0A526S764-F1
#
_cell.length_a   1.000
_cell.length_b   1.000
_cell.length_c   1.000
_cell.angle_alpha   90.00
_cell.angle_beta   90.00
_cell.angle_gamma   90.00
#
_symmetry.space_group_name_H-M   'P 1'
#
loop_
_entity.id
_entity.type
_entity.pdbx_description
1 polymer ?
#
loop_
_entity_poly.entity_id
_entity_poly.type
_entity_poly.pdbx_seq_one_letter_code
_entity_poly.pdbx_strand_id
1 'polypeptide(L)'
;MPLMKEPRCVVEYECQKWEPNGIAARIDAPRFVMAAMESITPPWRPIPSRLAARFLGTSLQALANYRVRGLGPETEPMRRGWGNRIYYRPDKIAEWLSGGKFSDWQFSALWLQQMGMPIDGVSEDAVLERIAQLERVDGLFPAVNQLWRNFREVDAS
;
A
#
# COMPACT_ATOMS: atom_id res chain seq x y z
N MET A 1 -34.45 -10.24 -22.70
CA MET A 1 -33.22 -9.44 -22.52
C MET A 1 -32.92 -9.39 -21.03
N PRO A 2 -31.80 -9.93 -20.53
CA PRO A 2 -31.46 -9.73 -19.14
C PRO A 2 -30.86 -8.33 -18.98
N LEU A 3 -31.51 -7.50 -18.15
CA LEU A 3 -30.93 -6.28 -17.61
C LEU A 3 -29.68 -6.67 -16.83
N MET A 4 -28.51 -6.37 -17.38
CA MET A 4 -27.24 -6.49 -16.66
C MET A 4 -27.34 -5.63 -15.40
N LYS A 5 -27.27 -6.28 -14.24
CA LYS A 5 -27.08 -5.59 -12.97
C LYS A 5 -25.72 -4.90 -13.05
N GLU A 6 -25.69 -3.57 -12.99
CA GLU A 6 -24.47 -2.87 -12.60
C GLU A 6 -24.49 -2.71 -11.08
N PRO A 7 -23.73 -3.53 -10.32
CA PRO A 7 -23.18 -3.08 -9.07
C PRO A 7 -21.69 -2.81 -9.32
N ARG A 8 -21.37 -1.70 -9.98
CA ARG A 8 -20.03 -1.12 -9.83
C ARG A 8 -19.97 -0.55 -8.42
N CYS A 9 -19.65 -1.39 -7.45
CA CYS A 9 -19.38 -0.94 -6.09
C CYS A 9 -18.06 -0.16 -6.15
N VAL A 10 -18.17 1.16 -6.20
CA VAL A 10 -17.04 2.09 -6.20
C VAL A 10 -16.55 2.20 -4.77
N VAL A 11 -15.25 2.02 -4.54
CA VAL A 11 -14.67 2.44 -3.25
C VAL A 11 -14.64 3.95 -3.24
N GLU A 12 -15.53 4.56 -2.46
CA GLU A 12 -15.52 6.00 -2.27
C GLU A 12 -14.28 6.42 -1.49
N TYR A 13 -13.42 7.18 -2.16
CA TYR A 13 -12.23 7.76 -1.54
C TYR A 13 -12.46 9.25 -1.29
N GLU A 14 -12.45 9.63 -0.02
CA GLU A 14 -12.46 11.01 0.41
C GLU A 14 -11.38 11.21 1.46
N CYS A 15 -10.18 11.61 1.03
CA CYS A 15 -9.06 11.92 1.95
C CYS A 15 -9.47 12.92 3.05
N GLN A 16 -10.40 13.82 2.75
CA GLN A 16 -10.90 14.84 3.67
C GLN A 16 -11.68 14.25 4.86
N LYS A 17 -12.15 12.99 4.76
CA LYS A 17 -12.80 12.26 5.85
C LYS A 17 -11.82 11.47 6.73
N TRP A 18 -10.54 11.45 6.37
CA TRP A 18 -9.51 10.80 7.20
C TRP A 18 -9.27 11.63 8.45
N GLU A 19 -9.18 10.96 9.59
CA GLU A 19 -8.91 11.58 10.89
C GLU A 19 -7.55 11.10 11.42
N PRO A 20 -6.44 11.57 10.82
CA PRO A 20 -5.11 11.23 11.30
C PRO A 20 -4.92 11.74 12.72
N ASN A 21 -4.27 10.93 13.57
CA ASN A 21 -3.99 11.26 14.96
C ASN A 21 -2.48 11.37 15.24
N GLY A 22 -2.10 12.15 16.24
CA GLY A 22 -0.71 12.26 16.71
C GLY A 22 0.25 12.73 15.61
N ILE A 23 1.27 11.93 15.32
CA ILE A 23 2.27 12.26 14.27
C ILE A 23 1.65 12.20 12.86
N ALA A 24 0.69 11.30 12.62
CA ALA A 24 0.03 11.18 11.33
C ALA A 24 -0.67 12.49 10.91
N ALA A 25 -1.17 13.27 11.89
CA ALA A 25 -1.84 14.55 11.63
C ALA A 25 -0.90 15.63 11.05
N ARG A 26 0.41 15.40 11.12
CA ARG A 26 1.45 16.29 10.55
C ARG A 26 1.94 15.83 9.18
N ILE A 27 1.41 14.71 8.67
CA ILE A 27 1.75 14.17 7.37
C ILE A 27 0.72 14.65 6.34
N ASP A 28 1.21 15.04 5.17
CA ASP A 28 0.37 15.36 4.01
C ASP A 28 -0.21 14.07 3.42
N ALA A 29 -1.36 13.64 3.94
CA ALA A 29 -2.07 12.45 3.48
C ALA A 29 -2.46 12.52 1.98
N PRO A 30 -2.97 13.65 1.44
CA PRO A 30 -3.21 13.78 0.01
C PRO A 30 -1.97 13.49 -0.84
N ARG A 31 -0.80 14.04 -0.46
CA ARG A 31 0.47 13.74 -1.13
C ARG A 31 0.81 12.26 -1.08
N PHE A 32 0.66 11.62 0.07
CA PHE A 32 0.90 10.18 0.21
C PHE A 32 0.00 9.39 -0.75
N VAL A 33 -1.30 9.67 -0.77
CA VAL A 33 -2.23 8.92 -1.60
C VAL A 33 -1.96 9.13 -3.09
N MET A 34 -1.67 10.36 -3.53
CA MET A 34 -1.26 10.59 -4.91
C MET A 34 -0.01 9.76 -5.26
N ALA A 35 1.03 9.82 -4.44
CA ALA A 35 2.27 9.08 -4.70
C ALA A 35 2.08 7.56 -4.73
N ALA A 36 1.22 7.02 -3.87
CA ALA A 36 0.91 5.60 -3.81
C ALA A 36 0.03 5.15 -4.99
N MET A 37 -0.95 5.95 -5.39
CA MET A 37 -1.88 5.64 -6.49
C MET A 37 -1.24 5.78 -7.87
N GLU A 38 -0.32 6.73 -8.04
CA GLU A 38 0.49 6.87 -9.26
C GLU A 38 1.62 5.83 -9.33
N SER A 39 1.88 5.11 -8.23
CA SER A 39 2.86 4.04 -8.24
C SER A 39 2.35 2.81 -8.99
N ILE A 40 3.19 2.29 -9.88
CA ILE A 40 3.02 0.97 -10.48
C ILE A 40 3.18 -0.18 -9.47
N THR A 41 3.59 0.13 -8.24
CA THR A 41 3.73 -0.86 -7.16
C THR A 41 2.39 -1.04 -6.48
N PRO A 42 1.83 -2.26 -6.42
CA PRO A 42 0.59 -2.51 -5.70
C PRO A 42 0.74 -2.18 -4.21
N PRO A 43 -0.29 -1.63 -3.57
CA PRO A 43 -0.18 -1.13 -2.21
C PRO A 43 -0.04 -2.23 -1.15
N TRP A 44 -0.37 -3.48 -1.47
CA TRP A 44 -0.11 -4.66 -0.62
C TRP A 44 1.31 -5.21 -0.76
N ARG A 45 2.14 -4.66 -1.65
CA ARG A 45 3.54 -5.08 -1.81
C ARG A 45 4.45 -4.25 -0.90
N PRO A 46 5.37 -4.88 -0.14
CA PRO A 46 6.30 -4.16 0.71
C PRO A 46 7.25 -3.26 -0.10
N ILE A 47 7.44 -2.03 0.38
CA ILE A 47 8.40 -1.05 -0.12
C ILE A 47 9.47 -0.73 0.93
N PRO A 48 10.71 -0.40 0.52
CA PRO A 48 11.77 -0.06 1.46
C PRO A 48 11.50 1.28 2.15
N SER A 49 12.02 1.42 3.37
CA SER A 49 11.88 2.64 4.20
C SER A 49 12.17 3.95 3.46
N ARG A 50 13.15 3.96 2.55
CA ARG A 50 13.51 5.15 1.76
C ARG A 50 12.38 5.57 0.81
N LEU A 51 11.70 4.60 0.19
CA LEU A 51 10.56 4.89 -0.68
C LEU A 51 9.33 5.30 0.14
N ALA A 52 9.08 4.62 1.26
CA ALA A 52 8.00 4.99 2.18
C ALA A 52 8.16 6.43 2.70
N ALA A 53 9.37 6.84 3.07
CA ALA A 53 9.65 8.21 3.51
C ALA A 53 9.36 9.23 2.39
N ARG A 54 9.70 8.91 1.13
CA ARG A 54 9.38 9.76 -0.03
C ARG A 54 7.88 9.92 -0.25
N PHE A 55 7.12 8.83 -0.16
CA PHE A 55 5.65 8.86 -0.28
C PHE A 55 5.04 9.74 0.82
N LEU A 56 5.50 9.56 2.06
CA LEU A 56 5.07 10.34 3.22
C LEU A 56 5.55 11.81 3.22
N GLY A 57 6.41 12.22 2.29
CA GLY A 57 7.00 13.56 2.29
C GLY A 57 7.86 13.86 3.52
N THR A 58 8.44 12.84 4.14
CA THR A 58 9.25 12.97 5.36
C THR A 58 10.69 12.46 5.14
N SER A 59 11.58 12.69 6.11
CA SER A 59 12.95 12.18 6.06
C SER A 59 13.00 10.72 6.54
N LEU A 60 13.98 9.96 6.05
CA LEU A 60 14.22 8.59 6.51
C LEU A 60 14.48 8.52 8.03
N GLN A 61 15.18 9.53 8.57
CA GLN A 61 15.45 9.65 10.00
C GLN A 61 14.16 9.90 10.80
N ALA A 62 13.26 10.77 10.30
CA ALA A 62 11.97 11.00 10.93
C ALA A 62 11.13 9.71 10.96
N LEU A 63 11.03 9.00 9.82
CA LEU A 63 10.31 7.72 9.75
C LEU A 63 10.91 6.67 10.70
N ALA A 64 12.24 6.58 10.79
CA ALA A 64 12.91 5.70 11.73
C ALA A 64 12.58 6.05 13.20
N ASN A 65 12.55 7.34 13.53
CA ASN A 65 12.17 7.81 14.87
C ASN A 65 10.70 7.49 15.19
N TYR A 66 9.79 7.61 14.23
CA TYR A 66 8.38 7.26 14.43
C TYR A 66 8.24 5.78 14.77
N ARG A 67 8.92 4.91 14.02
CA ARG A 67 8.96 3.46 14.27
C ARG A 67 9.50 3.13 15.66
N VAL A 68 10.66 3.67 16.03
CA VAL A 68 11.30 3.39 17.34
C VAL A 68 10.39 3.83 18.50
N ARG A 69 9.58 4.86 18.31
CA ARG A 69 8.63 5.37 19.31
C ARG A 69 7.25 4.71 19.27
N GLY A 70 7.00 3.78 18.33
CA GLY A 70 5.67 3.18 18.15
C GLY A 70 4.59 4.16 17.67
N LEU A 71 4.99 5.24 16.98
CA LEU A 71 4.10 6.31 16.50
C LEU A 71 3.90 6.30 14.97
N GLY A 72 4.63 5.43 14.28
CA GLY A 72 4.60 5.30 12.83
C GLY A 72 3.69 4.17 12.34
N PRO A 73 3.59 4.00 11.02
CA PRO A 73 2.84 2.90 10.43
C PRO A 73 3.48 1.55 10.76
N GLU A 74 2.69 0.49 10.71
CA GLU A 74 3.16 -0.88 10.93
C GLU A 74 4.20 -1.28 9.88
N THR A 75 5.23 -2.00 10.33
CA THR A 75 6.31 -2.52 9.47
C THR A 75 6.11 -3.99 9.20
N GLU A 76 6.51 -4.44 8.02
CA GLU A 76 6.51 -5.86 7.70
C GLU A 76 7.50 -6.63 8.59
N PRO A 77 7.14 -7.85 9.02
CA PRO A 77 8.02 -8.67 9.83
C PRO A 77 9.29 -9.00 9.05
N MET A 78 10.43 -8.96 9.75
CA MET A 78 11.73 -9.24 9.18
C MET A 78 11.79 -10.69 8.70
N ARG A 79 11.84 -10.90 7.39
CA ARG A 79 12.02 -12.24 6.80
C ARG A 79 13.50 -12.63 6.85
N ARG A 80 13.78 -13.92 7.08
CA ARG A 80 15.16 -14.45 7.03
C ARG A 80 15.82 -14.10 5.69
N GLY A 81 17.06 -13.62 5.75
CA GLY A 81 17.85 -13.22 4.57
C GLY A 81 17.71 -11.75 4.15
N TRP A 82 16.83 -10.95 4.76
CA TRP A 82 16.61 -9.56 4.34
C TRP A 82 17.51 -8.52 5.05
N GLY A 83 18.43 -9.00 5.91
CA GLY A 83 19.24 -8.16 6.79
C GLY A 83 18.38 -7.29 7.73
N ASN A 84 18.97 -6.24 8.31
CA ASN A 84 18.27 -5.29 9.19
C ASN A 84 17.41 -4.26 8.41
N ARG A 85 16.92 -4.61 7.22
CA ARG A 85 16.11 -3.71 6.39
C ARG A 85 14.66 -3.71 6.86
N ILE A 86 14.09 -2.51 6.96
CA ILE A 86 12.69 -2.29 7.33
C ILE A 86 11.87 -1.98 6.08
N TYR A 87 10.73 -2.67 5.96
CA TYR A 87 9.79 -2.52 4.87
C TYR A 87 8.42 -2.12 5.40
N TYR A 88 7.66 -1.42 4.56
CA TYR A 88 6.32 -0.95 4.84
C TYR A 88 5.41 -1.32 3.67
N ARG A 89 4.14 -1.59 3.92
CA ARG A 89 3.16 -1.66 2.84
C ARG A 89 2.40 -0.33 2.72
N PRO A 90 2.25 0.23 1.51
CA PRO A 90 1.44 1.43 1.32
C PRO A 90 0.01 1.31 1.85
N ASP A 91 -0.64 0.15 1.74
CA ASP A 91 -1.98 -0.07 2.28
C ASP A 91 -2.05 0.13 3.82
N LYS A 92 -1.07 -0.39 4.57
CA LYS A 92 -0.92 -0.19 6.01
C LYS A 92 -0.54 1.22 6.41
N ILE A 93 0.23 1.91 5.55
CA ILE A 93 0.50 3.33 5.74
C ILE A 93 -0.80 4.14 5.59
N ALA A 94 -1.65 3.81 4.60
CA ALA A 94 -2.94 4.46 4.40
C ALA A 94 -3.87 4.22 5.60
N GLU A 95 -3.92 2.99 6.10
CA GLU A 95 -4.68 2.63 7.30
C GLU A 95 -4.26 3.46 8.52
N TRP A 96 -2.95 3.57 8.76
CA TRP A 96 -2.39 4.42 9.80
C TRP A 96 -2.75 5.91 9.62
N LEU A 97 -2.59 6.44 8.40
CA LEU A 97 -2.91 7.85 8.08
C LEU A 97 -4.41 8.15 8.22
N SER A 98 -5.27 7.16 8.00
CA SER A 98 -6.71 7.34 8.16
C SER A 98 -7.18 7.30 9.63
N GLY A 99 -6.28 6.96 10.57
CA GLY A 99 -6.65 6.68 11.96
C GLY A 99 -7.43 5.37 12.11
N GLY A 100 -7.25 4.41 11.19
CA GLY A 100 -7.98 3.14 11.17
C GLY A 100 -9.39 3.21 10.57
N LYS A 101 -9.81 4.36 10.05
CA LYS A 101 -11.11 4.51 9.37
C LYS A 101 -11.14 3.95 7.96
N PHE A 102 -9.97 3.77 7.35
CA PHE A 102 -9.81 3.27 6.00
C PHE A 102 -8.86 2.08 6.03
N SER A 103 -9.41 0.86 5.97
CA SER A 103 -8.64 -0.38 6.11
C SER A 103 -7.69 -0.58 4.93
N ASP A 104 -6.62 -1.36 5.14
CA ASP A 104 -5.62 -1.70 4.13
C ASP A 104 -6.24 -2.34 2.87
N TRP A 105 -7.22 -3.24 3.05
CA TRP A 105 -7.95 -3.84 1.93
C TRP A 105 -8.77 -2.82 1.12
N GLN A 106 -9.32 -1.77 1.76
CA GLN A 106 -10.07 -0.71 1.07
C GLN A 106 -9.13 0.11 0.18
N PHE A 107 -7.92 0.38 0.66
CA PHE A 107 -6.89 1.05 -0.13
C PHE A 107 -6.40 0.21 -1.30
N SER A 108 -6.29 -1.10 -1.10
CA SER A 108 -5.98 -2.04 -2.17
C SER A 108 -7.09 -2.11 -3.23
N ALA A 109 -8.35 -2.12 -2.81
CA ALA A 109 -9.50 -2.07 -3.70
C ALA A 109 -9.57 -0.77 -4.52
N LEU A 110 -9.29 0.38 -3.87
CA LEU A 110 -9.20 1.67 -4.54
C LEU A 110 -8.12 1.67 -5.63
N TRP A 111 -6.94 1.12 -5.32
CA TRP A 111 -5.85 1.01 -6.30
C TRP A 111 -6.22 0.09 -7.46
N LEU A 112 -6.87 -1.06 -7.19
CA LEU A 112 -7.36 -1.97 -8.23
C LEU A 112 -8.36 -1.29 -9.17
N GLN A 113 -9.28 -0.50 -8.62
CA GLN A 113 -10.22 0.31 -9.39
C GLN A 113 -9.48 1.34 -10.28
N GLN A 114 -8.50 2.06 -9.71
CA GLN A 114 -7.69 3.03 -10.44
C GLN A 114 -6.91 2.40 -11.60
N MET A 115 -6.48 1.16 -11.43
CA MET A 115 -5.77 0.37 -12.45
C MET A 115 -6.71 -0.31 -13.46
N GLY A 116 -8.01 0.01 -13.45
CA GLY A 116 -8.99 -0.55 -14.38
C GLY A 116 -9.37 -2.00 -14.10
N MET A 117 -9.16 -2.47 -12.86
CA MET A 117 -9.49 -3.83 -12.40
C MET A 117 -10.49 -3.78 -11.23
N PRO A 118 -11.70 -3.22 -11.42
CA PRO A 118 -12.70 -3.17 -10.35
C PRO A 118 -13.11 -4.58 -9.91
N ILE A 119 -13.49 -4.71 -8.64
CA ILE A 119 -13.99 -5.96 -8.05
C ILE A 119 -15.51 -5.88 -7.96
N ASP A 120 -16.20 -6.93 -8.41
CA ASP A 120 -17.65 -7.04 -8.29
C ASP A 120 -18.03 -7.33 -6.83
N GLY A 121 -18.75 -6.40 -6.20
CA GLY A 121 -19.10 -6.49 -4.78
C GLY A 121 -17.89 -6.33 -3.87
N VAL A 122 -17.57 -5.09 -3.51
CA VAL A 122 -16.39 -4.77 -2.68
C VAL A 122 -16.58 -5.30 -1.26
N SER A 123 -15.93 -6.42 -0.96
CA SER A 123 -15.72 -6.97 0.37
C SER A 123 -14.24 -7.27 0.58
N GLU A 124 -13.82 -7.36 1.83
CA GLU A 124 -12.45 -7.73 2.19
C GLU A 124 -12.04 -9.07 1.54
N ASP A 125 -12.86 -10.10 1.66
CA ASP A 125 -12.60 -11.42 1.08
C ASP A 125 -12.41 -11.37 -0.44
N ALA A 126 -13.27 -10.63 -1.15
CA ALA A 126 -13.17 -10.50 -2.61
C ALA A 126 -11.89 -9.77 -3.04
N VAL A 127 -11.47 -8.77 -2.28
CA VAL A 127 -10.21 -8.04 -2.52
C VAL A 127 -9.02 -8.93 -2.26
N LEU A 128 -9.00 -9.65 -1.15
CA LEU A 128 -7.91 -10.57 -0.81
C LEU A 128 -7.81 -11.73 -1.81
N GLU A 129 -8.94 -12.28 -2.25
CA GLU A 129 -8.97 -13.30 -3.31
C GLU A 129 -8.39 -12.73 -4.61
N ARG A 130 -8.81 -11.53 -5.00
CA ARG A 130 -8.30 -10.88 -6.20
C ARG A 130 -6.79 -10.63 -6.13
N ILE A 131 -6.30 -10.16 -4.99
CA ILE A 131 -4.86 -10.00 -4.73
C ILE A 131 -4.15 -11.35 -4.90
N ALA A 132 -4.64 -12.41 -4.28
CA ALA A 132 -4.04 -13.75 -4.36
C ALA A 132 -4.01 -14.28 -5.80
N GLN A 133 -5.03 -14.01 -6.62
CA GLN A 133 -5.03 -14.35 -8.04
C GLN A 133 -3.94 -13.59 -8.80
N LEU A 134 -3.79 -12.27 -8.57
CA LEU A 134 -2.78 -11.45 -9.24
C LEU A 134 -1.35 -11.85 -8.83
N GLU A 135 -1.14 -12.27 -7.58
CA GLU A 135 0.17 -12.74 -7.12
C GLU A 135 0.59 -14.07 -7.76
N ARG A 136 -0.36 -14.89 -8.23
CA ARG A 136 -0.09 -16.15 -8.95
C ARG A 136 0.25 -15.94 -10.43
N VAL A 137 0.02 -14.74 -10.97
CA VAL A 137 0.37 -14.43 -12.36
C VAL A 137 1.82 -13.97 -12.42
N ASP A 138 2.69 -14.86 -12.91
CA ASP A 138 4.08 -14.53 -13.16
C ASP A 138 4.18 -13.33 -14.12
N GLY A 139 4.91 -12.30 -13.68
CA GLY A 139 5.18 -11.13 -14.51
C GLY A 139 4.10 -10.05 -14.54
N LEU A 140 3.04 -10.12 -13.72
CA LEU A 140 1.99 -9.08 -13.73
C LEU A 140 2.46 -7.71 -13.19
N PHE A 141 3.55 -7.70 -12.40
CA PHE A 141 4.19 -6.48 -11.93
C PHE A 141 5.68 -6.47 -12.29
N PRO A 142 6.07 -6.33 -13.57
CA PRO A 142 7.46 -6.47 -14.02
C PRO A 142 8.41 -5.51 -13.31
N ALA A 143 8.01 -4.26 -13.08
CA ALA A 143 8.85 -3.27 -12.41
C ALA A 143 9.01 -3.54 -10.90
N VAL A 144 7.98 -4.09 -10.26
CA VAL A 144 8.08 -4.59 -8.88
C VAL A 144 8.99 -5.81 -8.88
N ASN A 145 8.71 -6.81 -9.73
CA ASN A 145 9.53 -8.00 -9.89
C ASN A 145 10.99 -7.66 -10.24
N GLN A 146 11.25 -6.58 -10.98
CA GLN A 146 12.58 -6.11 -11.34
C GLN A 146 13.24 -5.33 -10.20
N LEU A 147 12.52 -4.47 -9.47
CA LEU A 147 13.00 -3.92 -8.20
C LEU A 147 13.42 -5.07 -7.28
N TRP A 148 12.58 -6.10 -7.12
CA TRP A 148 12.85 -7.29 -6.33
C TRP A 148 13.98 -8.17 -6.88
N ARG A 149 14.11 -8.34 -8.20
CA ARG A 149 15.22 -9.07 -8.84
C ARG A 149 16.54 -8.33 -8.67
N ASN A 150 16.57 -7.03 -8.94
CA ASN A 150 17.72 -6.17 -8.68
C ASN A 150 18.08 -6.16 -7.18
N PHE A 151 17.10 -6.32 -6.27
CA PHE A 151 17.37 -6.50 -4.85
C PHE A 151 17.95 -7.89 -4.50
N ARG A 152 17.55 -8.96 -5.20
CA ARG A 152 18.09 -10.32 -5.04
C ARG A 152 19.50 -10.49 -5.63
N GLU A 153 19.80 -9.83 -6.74
CA GLU A 153 21.11 -9.92 -7.39
C GLU A 153 22.23 -9.29 -6.55
N VAL A 154 21.90 -8.30 -5.70
CA VAL A 154 22.83 -7.72 -4.72
C VAL A 154 23.18 -8.71 -3.58
N ASP A 155 22.42 -9.79 -3.39
CA ASP A 155 22.70 -10.84 -2.38
C ASP A 155 23.48 -12.04 -2.97
N ALA A 156 23.76 -12.06 -4.28
CA ALA A 156 24.50 -13.14 -4.95
C ALA A 156 25.91 -12.73 -5.44
N SER A 157 26.37 -11.52 -5.09
CA SER A 157 27.70 -10.98 -5.42
C SER A 157 28.52 -10.63 -4.18
#